data_AF-A0A2E0Y604-F1
#
_entry.id   AF-A0A2E0Y604-F1
#
_cell.length_a   1.000
_cell.length_b   1.000
_cell.length_c   1.000
_cell.angle_alpha   90.00
_cell.angle_beta   90.00
_cell.angle_gamma   90.00
#
_symmetry.space_group_name_H-M   'P 1'
#
loop_
_entity.id
_entity.type
_entity.pdbx_description
1 polymer ?
#
loop_
_entity_poly.entity_id
_entity_poly.type
_entity_poly.pdbx_seq_one_letter_code
_entity_poly.pdbx_strand_id
1 'polypeptide(L)' 'MSQLNYSFDELMAEHDYATKICHKDKTLHGGLLADGTYRPPRSLNRTPAIEAWWGRLKEKGHAV' A
#
# COMPACT_ATOMS: atom_id res chain seq x y z
N MET A 1 14.91 4.08 11.16
CA MET A 1 15.31 3.09 10.12
C MET A 1 14.05 2.64 9.41
N SER A 2 14.02 2.64 8.08
CA SER A 2 12.87 2.13 7.32
C SER A 2 12.89 0.59 7.29
N GLN A 3 11.73 -0.04 7.48
CA GLN A 3 11.58 -1.50 7.49
C GLN A 3 11.74 -2.06 6.07
N LEU A 4 12.58 -3.10 5.91
CA LEU A 4 12.84 -3.76 4.61
C LEU A 4 12.37 -5.22 4.57
N ASN A 5 12.17 -5.85 5.73
CA ASN A 5 11.68 -7.22 5.82
C ASN A 5 10.22 -7.17 6.26
N TYR A 6 9.36 -7.77 5.47
CA TYR A 6 7.94 -7.93 5.76
C TYR A 6 7.59 -9.40 5.55
N SER A 7 6.74 -9.92 6.42
CA SER A 7 6.05 -11.18 6.21
C SER A 7 5.03 -11.06 5.06
N PHE A 8 4.57 -12.22 4.60
CA PHE A 8 3.49 -12.27 3.62
C PHE A 8 2.22 -11.56 4.13
N ASP A 9 1.84 -11.80 5.37
CA ASP A 9 0.63 -11.24 5.97
C ASP A 9 0.72 -9.71 6.09
N GLU A 10 1.88 -9.18 6.48
CA GLU A 10 2.11 -7.74 6.49
C GLU A 10 1.97 -7.15 5.08
N LEU A 11 2.54 -7.77 4.05
CA LEU A 11 2.40 -7.28 2.67
C LEU A 11 0.99 -7.46 2.08
N MET A 12 0.18 -8.35 2.64
CA MET A 12 -1.20 -8.60 2.19
C MET A 12 -2.24 -7.82 3.01
N ALA A 13 -1.81 -7.14 4.08
CA ALA A 13 -2.69 -6.32 4.90
C ALA A 13 -3.37 -5.20 4.09
N GLU A 14 -4.64 -4.97 4.42
CA GLU A 14 -5.50 -3.97 3.80
C GLU A 14 -5.70 -2.77 4.71
N HIS A 15 -6.04 -1.62 4.13
CA HIS A 15 -6.50 -0.48 4.92
C HIS A 15 -7.87 -0.76 5.53
N ASP A 16 -8.17 -0.09 6.64
CA ASP A 16 -9.52 -0.07 7.19
C ASP A 16 -10.41 0.87 6.36
N TYR A 17 -11.02 0.30 5.32
CA TYR A 17 -11.85 1.04 4.38
C TYR A 17 -13.21 1.37 5.01
N ALA A 18 -13.50 2.65 5.15
CA ALA A 18 -14.83 3.12 5.56
C ALA A 18 -15.88 2.82 4.49
N THR A 19 -15.51 2.93 3.22
CA THR A 19 -16.43 2.73 2.08
C THR A 19 -15.75 1.93 0.96
N LYS A 20 -16.43 0.93 0.41
CA LYS A 20 -15.98 0.22 -0.80
C LYS A 20 -16.45 0.95 -2.06
N ILE A 21 -15.65 0.89 -3.12
CA ILE A 21 -16.02 1.46 -4.42
C ILE A 21 -16.84 0.43 -5.19
N CYS A 22 -18.01 0.84 -5.69
CA CYS A 22 -18.88 0.01 -6.50
C CYS A 22 -19.16 0.66 -7.86
N HIS A 23 -19.15 -0.14 -8.93
CA HIS A 23 -19.52 0.29 -10.28
C HIS A 23 -20.37 -0.80 -10.95
N LYS A 24 -21.57 -0.46 -11.42
CA LYS A 24 -22.52 -1.40 -12.07
C LYS A 24 -22.66 -2.71 -11.26
N ASP A 25 -22.94 -2.58 -9.97
CA ASP A 25 -23.11 -3.69 -9.02
C ASP A 25 -21.86 -4.58 -8.81
N LYS A 26 -20.69 -4.11 -9.22
CA LYS A 26 -19.40 -4.76 -8.96
C LYS A 26 -18.60 -3.97 -7.93
N THR A 27 -18.20 -4.63 -6.85
CA THR A 27 -17.26 -4.09 -5.88
C THR A 27 -15.85 -4.14 -6.46
N LEU A 28 -15.20 -2.98 -6.52
CA LEU A 28 -13.82 -2.86 -6.96
C LEU A 28 -12.86 -3.07 -5.79
N HIS A 29 -11.60 -3.36 -6.11
CA HIS A 29 -10.57 -3.48 -5.09
C HIS A 29 -10.23 -2.14 -4.45
N GLY A 30 -9.80 -2.18 -3.20
CA GLY A 30 -9.51 -0.99 -2.40
C GLY A 30 -10.78 -0.39 -1.79
N GLY A 31 -10.72 0.91 -1.51
CA GLY A 31 -11.81 1.65 -0.91
C GLY A 31 -11.40 3.05 -0.48
N LEU A 32 -12.36 3.79 0.05
CA LEU A 32 -12.16 5.10 0.65
C LEU A 32 -11.93 4.95 2.16
N LEU A 33 -10.99 5.71 2.68
CA LEU A 33 -10.83 5.91 4.12
C LEU A 33 -11.96 6.80 4.66
N ALA A 34 -12.02 6.96 5.98
CA ALA A 34 -13.04 7.77 6.65
C ALA A 34 -13.07 9.25 6.17
N ASP A 35 -11.94 9.77 5.72
CA ASP A 35 -11.81 11.14 5.17
C ASP A 35 -12.20 11.24 3.67
N GLY A 36 -12.65 10.13 3.06
CA GLY A 36 -12.99 10.05 1.65
C GLY A 36 -11.78 9.81 0.72
N THR A 37 -10.56 9.71 1.25
CA THR A 37 -9.36 9.46 0.45
C THR A 37 -9.36 8.02 -0.07
N TYR A 38 -9.19 7.84 -1.38
CA TYR A 38 -9.01 6.50 -1.95
C TYR A 38 -7.64 5.90 -1.58
N ARG A 39 -7.68 4.62 -1.22
CA ARG A 39 -6.48 3.79 -1.06
C ARG A 39 -6.57 2.52 -1.90
N PRO A 40 -5.55 2.22 -2.72
CA PRO A 40 -5.47 0.96 -3.45
C PRO A 40 -5.46 -0.25 -2.51
N PRO A 41 -5.93 -1.42 -2.97
CA PRO A 41 -5.84 -2.67 -2.21
C PRO A 41 -4.38 -3.00 -1.86
N ARG A 42 -4.16 -3.56 -0.68
CA ARG A 42 -2.88 -4.07 -0.16
C ARG A 42 -1.78 -3.02 -0.11
N SER A 43 -2.13 -1.74 -0.22
CA SER A 43 -1.15 -0.65 -0.23
C SER A 43 -0.70 -0.22 1.16
N LEU A 44 -1.35 -0.73 2.23
CA LEU A 44 -1.09 -0.32 3.61
C LEU A 44 0.40 -0.39 3.95
N ASN A 45 1.00 -1.56 3.72
CA ASN A 45 2.42 -1.78 3.99
C ASN A 45 3.27 -1.81 2.71
N ARG A 46 2.66 -2.06 1.53
CA ARG A 46 3.43 -2.14 0.28
C ARG A 46 3.99 -0.79 -0.16
N THR A 47 3.24 0.29 -0.01
CA THR A 47 3.75 1.63 -0.37
C THR A 47 5.00 1.99 0.45
N PRO A 48 4.98 1.96 1.79
CA PRO A 48 6.19 2.24 2.56
C PRO A 48 7.30 1.21 2.34
N ALA A 49 6.97 -0.07 2.07
CA ALA A 49 7.98 -1.08 1.74
C ALA A 49 8.72 -0.75 0.43
N ILE A 50 8.01 -0.34 -0.61
CA ILE A 50 8.59 0.05 -1.90
C ILE A 50 9.45 1.31 -1.73
N GLU A 51 8.97 2.32 -1.01
CA GLU A 51 9.73 3.54 -0.72
C GLU A 51 11.01 3.24 0.06
N ALA A 52 10.94 2.38 1.07
CA ALA A 52 12.09 1.94 1.85
C ALA A 52 13.12 1.21 0.99
N TRP A 53 12.64 0.29 0.13
CA TRP A 53 13.48 -0.44 -0.80
C TRP A 53 14.15 0.49 -1.82
N TRP A 54 13.40 1.43 -2.39
CA TRP A 54 13.90 2.46 -3.31
C TRP A 54 14.96 3.33 -2.62
N GLY A 55 14.72 3.78 -1.38
CA GLY A 55 15.70 4.52 -0.58
C GLY A 55 17.00 3.72 -0.39
N ARG A 56 16.90 2.43 -0.06
CA ARG A 56 18.07 1.56 0.08
C ARG A 56 18.84 1.38 -1.23
N LEU A 57 18.17 1.36 -2.38
CA LEU A 57 18.84 1.32 -3.67
C LEU A 57 19.62 2.62 -3.94
N LYS A 58 19.04 3.79 -3.62
CA LYS A 58 19.75 5.09 -3.72
C LYS A 58 21.01 5.11 -2.85
N GLU A 59 20.91 4.66 -1.61
CA GLU A 59 22.05 4.59 -0.67
C GLU A 59 23.18 3.69 -1.19
N LYS A 60 22.84 2.66 -1.98
CA LYS A 60 23.81 1.78 -2.64
C LYS A 60 24.36 2.35 -3.96
N GLY A 61 23.96 3.56 -4.35
CA GLY A 61 24.42 4.23 -5.56
C GLY A 61 23.72 3.77 -6.85
N HIS A 62 22.57 3.08 -6.75
CA HIS A 62 21.79 2.72 -7.93
C HIS A 62 20.96 3.92 -8.41
N ALA A 63 20.87 4.10 -9.73
CA ALA A 63 19.94 5.04 -10.34
C ALA A 63 18.51 4.47 -10.22
N VAL A 64 17.59 5.27 -9.71
CA VAL A 64 16.24 4.83 -9.35
C VAL A 64 15.24 5.95 -9.43
#